data_AF-A0A523WSE4-F1
#
_entry.id   AF-A0A523WSE4-F1
#
_cell.length_a   1.000
_cell.length_b   1.000
_cell.length_c   1.000
_cell.angle_alpha   90.00
_cell.angle_beta   90.00
_cell.angle_gamma   90.00
#
_symmetry.space_group_name_H-M   'P 1'
#
loop_
_entity.id
_entity.type
_entity.pdbx_description
1 polymer ?
#
loop_
_entity_poly.entity_id
_entity_poly.type
_entity_poly.pdbx_seq_one_letter_code
_entity_poly.pdbx_strand_id
1 'polypeptide(L)' 'MGEKEVPLGAAIIAVADAFDAMITDRPYRAGMQPWQAFEQLEKGAGKQFHPGAVKAFKKILTSKQKYRR' A
#
# COMPACT_ATOMS: atom_id res chain seq x y z
N MET A 1 -28.15 -6.70 -5.81
CA MET A 1 -27.07 -7.39 -6.54
C MET A 1 -25.80 -7.12 -5.76
N GLY A 2 -25.30 -8.10 -5.01
CA GLY A 2 -24.16 -7.90 -4.11
C GLY A 2 -22.88 -7.79 -4.93
N GLU A 3 -22.20 -6.64 -4.85
CA GLU A 3 -20.83 -6.54 -5.30
C GLU A 3 -20.04 -7.60 -4.52
N LYS A 4 -19.34 -8.49 -5.24
CA LYS A 4 -18.42 -9.45 -4.62
C LYS A 4 -17.30 -8.63 -3.99
N GLU A 5 -17.47 -8.27 -2.72
CA GLU A 5 -16.43 -7.58 -1.96
C GLU A 5 -15.16 -8.41 -2.03
N VAL A 6 -14.07 -7.77 -2.44
CA VAL A 6 -12.75 -8.41 -2.43
C VAL A 6 -12.50 -8.89 -0.99
N PRO A 7 -12.17 -10.17 -0.78
CA PRO A 7 -11.88 -10.67 0.56
C PRO A 7 -10.83 -9.78 1.24
N LEU A 8 -11.06 -9.42 2.50
CA LEU A 8 -10.19 -8.49 3.22
C LEU A 8 -8.71 -8.90 3.17
N GLY A 9 -8.42 -10.19 3.27
CA GLY A 9 -7.06 -10.72 3.13
C GLY A 9 -6.44 -10.40 1.76
N ALA A 10 -7.17 -10.60 0.68
CA ALA A 10 -6.71 -10.27 -0.67
C ALA A 10 -6.45 -8.77 -0.84
N ALA A 11 -7.32 -7.93 -0.25
CA ALA A 11 -7.13 -6.48 -0.27
C ALA A 11 -5.87 -6.02 0.49
N ILE A 12 -5.56 -6.67 1.62
CA ILE A 12 -4.34 -6.40 2.40
C ILE A 12 -3.10 -6.79 1.58
N ILE A 13 -3.10 -7.99 1.00
CA ILE A 13 -1.97 -8.47 0.19
C ILE A 13 -1.76 -7.57 -1.03
N ALA A 14 -2.82 -7.15 -1.72
CA ALA A 14 -2.72 -6.26 -2.88
C ALA A 14 -2.07 -4.91 -2.54
N VAL A 15 -2.40 -4.32 -1.39
CA VAL A 15 -1.76 -3.07 -0.93
C VAL A 15 -0.29 -3.30 -0.58
N ALA A 16 0.02 -4.40 0.11
CA ALA A 16 1.40 -4.72 0.51
C ALA A 16 2.30 -4.99 -0.70
N ASP A 17 1.83 -5.80 -1.66
CA ASP A 17 2.55 -6.14 -2.89
C ASP A 17 2.80 -4.91 -3.76
N ALA A 18 1.77 -4.07 -3.95
CA ALA A 18 1.92 -2.83 -4.70
C ALA A 18 2.93 -1.88 -4.05
N PHE A 19 2.90 -1.74 -2.72
CA PHE A 19 3.86 -0.92 -2.01
C PHE A 19 5.29 -1.43 -2.19
N ASP A 20 5.51 -2.73 -1.95
CA ASP A 20 6.81 -3.37 -2.06
C ASP A 20 7.39 -3.25 -3.49
N ALA A 21 6.55 -3.50 -4.49
CA ALA A 21 6.92 -3.33 -5.89
C ALA A 21 7.30 -1.88 -6.24
N MET A 22 6.71 -0.89 -5.58
CA MET A 22 7.02 0.53 -5.81
C MET A 22 8.37 0.93 -5.19
N ILE A 23 8.68 0.46 -3.99
CA ILE A 23 9.89 0.87 -3.24
C ILE A 23 11.12 0.00 -3.52
N THR A 24 10.94 -1.18 -4.11
CA THR A 24 12.04 -2.09 -4.43
C THR A 24 12.76 -1.66 -5.70
N ASP A 25 14.09 -1.62 -5.64
CA ASP A 25 14.94 -1.41 -6.80
C ASP A 25 14.81 -2.58 -7.78
N ARG A 26 14.72 -2.25 -9.07
CA ARG A 26 14.74 -3.22 -10.17
C ARG A 26 15.90 -2.88 -11.11
N PRO A 27 16.43 -3.84 -11.90
CA PRO A 27 17.59 -3.61 -12.77
C PRO A 27 17.47 -2.38 -13.70
N TYR A 28 16.26 -1.96 -14.03
CA TYR A 28 15.97 -0.85 -14.94
C TYR A 28 15.34 0.39 -14.27
N ARG A 29 15.18 0.39 -12.94
CA ARG A 29 14.46 1.46 -12.21
C ARG A 29 14.86 1.45 -10.74
N ALA A 30 15.23 2.62 -10.21
CA ALA A 30 15.31 2.82 -8.77
C ALA A 30 13.91 2.79 -8.14
N GLY A 31 13.81 2.20 -6.95
CA GLY A 31 12.63 2.21 -6.11
C GLY A 31 12.22 3.63 -5.73
N MET A 32 10.91 3.84 -5.56
CA MET A 32 10.37 5.10 -5.06
C MET A 32 10.67 5.26 -3.57
N GLN A 33 10.72 6.51 -3.10
CA GLN A 33 10.72 6.74 -1.66
C GLN A 33 9.42 6.23 -1.03
N PRO A 34 9.44 5.69 0.19
CA PRO A 34 8.26 5.14 0.86
C PRO A 34 7.06 6.10 0.92
N TRP A 35 7.30 7.40 1.09
CA TRP A 35 6.25 8.40 1.12
C TRP A 35 5.60 8.60 -0.25
N GLN A 36 6.38 8.59 -1.34
CA GLN A 36 5.87 8.67 -2.71
C GLN A 36 5.06 7.44 -3.08
N ALA A 37 5.53 6.25 -2.70
CA ALA A 37 4.78 5.01 -2.90
C ALA A 37 3.44 5.04 -2.16
N PHE A 38 3.43 5.58 -0.93
CA PHE A 38 2.18 5.74 -0.18
C PHE A 38 1.20 6.72 -0.84
N GLU A 39 1.67 7.85 -1.39
CA GLU A 39 0.80 8.78 -2.13
C GLU A 39 0.09 8.11 -3.32
N GLN A 40 0.75 7.17 -4.00
CA GLN A 40 0.13 6.40 -5.08
C GLN A 40 -0.98 5.48 -4.58
N LEU A 41 -0.76 4.81 -3.44
CA LEU A 41 -1.81 4.00 -2.79
C LEU A 41 -3.00 4.85 -2.36
N GLU A 42 -2.74 6.05 -1.82
CA GLU A 42 -3.78 6.97 -1.38
C GLU A 42 -4.61 7.50 -2.57
N LYS A 43 -3.96 7.82 -3.70
CA LYS A 43 -4.65 8.18 -4.95
C LYS A 43 -5.50 7.05 -5.52
N GLY A 44 -5.08 5.79 -5.34
CA GLY A 44 -5.80 4.60 -5.80
C GLY A 44 -6.85 4.06 -4.82
N ALA A 45 -6.97 4.61 -3.62
CA ALA A 45 -7.90 4.15 -2.60
C ALA A 45 -9.36 4.34 -3.03
N GLY A 46 -10.19 3.32 -2.81
CA GLY A 46 -11.60 3.30 -3.24
C GLY A 46 -11.82 3.04 -4.73
N LYS A 47 -10.74 2.88 -5.51
CA LYS A 47 -10.81 2.49 -6.94
C LYS A 47 -10.08 1.18 -7.18
N GLN A 48 -8.76 1.19 -7.03
CA GLN A 48 -7.89 0.03 -7.23
C GLN A 48 -7.59 -0.68 -5.91
N PHE A 49 -7.54 0.08 -4.81
CA PHE A 49 -7.23 -0.45 -3.49
C PHE A 49 -8.39 -0.29 -2.54
N HIS A 50 -8.58 -1.29 -1.67
CA HIS A 50 -9.57 -1.21 -0.62
C HIS A 50 -9.20 -0.08 0.36
N PRO A 51 -10.09 0.91 0.59
CA PRO A 51 -9.76 2.10 1.37
C PRO A 51 -9.41 1.76 2.82
N GLY A 52 -10.04 0.73 3.39
CA GLY A 52 -9.71 0.24 4.71
C GLY A 52 -8.28 -0.33 4.83
N ALA A 53 -7.80 -1.00 3.78
CA ALA A 53 -6.46 -1.59 3.78
C ALA A 53 -5.39 -0.49 3.66
N VAL A 54 -5.59 0.50 2.77
CA VAL A 54 -4.70 1.66 2.64
C VAL A 54 -4.63 2.46 3.94
N LYS A 55 -5.79 2.70 4.60
CA LYS A 55 -5.84 3.41 5.89
C LYS A 55 -5.10 2.65 6.99
N ALA A 56 -5.26 1.33 7.06
CA ALA A 56 -4.52 0.51 8.03
C ALA A 56 -3.00 0.57 7.76
N PHE A 57 -2.60 0.47 6.48
CA PHE A 57 -1.20 0.55 6.07
C PHE A 57 -0.55 1.90 6.46
N LYS A 58 -1.26 3.02 6.27
CA LYS A 58 -0.81 4.37 6.70
C LYS A 58 -0.43 4.40 8.18
N LYS A 59 -1.27 3.82 9.05
CA LYS A 59 -1.03 3.77 10.50
C LYS A 59 0.25 3.00 10.85
N ILE A 60 0.56 1.94 10.09
CA ILE A 60 1.78 1.16 10.31
C ILE A 60 3.01 1.94 9.83
N LEU A 61 2.95 2.60 8.67
CA LEU A 61 4.07 3.41 8.17
C LEU A 61 4.43 4.57 9.10
N THR A 62 3.43 5.26 9.66
CA THR A 62 3.66 6.34 10.62
C THR A 62 4.14 5.81 11.97
N SER A 63 3.72 4.62 12.38
CA SER A 63 4.17 3.97 13.62
C SER A 63 5.59 3.39 13.52
N LYS A 64 5.97 2.81 12.38
CA LYS A 64 7.31 2.20 12.16
C LYS A 64 8.47 3.22 12.14
N GLN A 65 8.20 4.52 11.97
CA GLN A 65 9.21 5.56 12.23
C GLN A 65 9.67 5.58 13.69
N LYS A 66 8.87 5.04 14.63
CA LYS A 66 9.18 5.05 16.07
C LYS A 66 10.12 3.93 16.53
N TYR A 67 10.39 2.92 15.70
CA TYR A 67 11.16 1.71 16.07
C TYR A 67 12.47 1.51 15.28
N ARG A 68 12.87 2.47 14.42
CA ARG A 68 14.17 2.48 13.72
C ARG A 68 15.22 3.33 14.47
N ARG A 69 15.27 3.21 15.81
CA ARG A 69 16.36 3.75 16.64
C ARG A 69 17.47 2.72 16.76
#